data_AF-A0A2V1NXU2-F1
#
_entry.id   AF-A0A2V1NXU2-F1
#
_cell.length_a   1.000
_cell.length_b   1.000
_cell.length_c   1.000
_cell.angle_alpha   90.00
_cell.angle_beta   90.00
_cell.angle_gamma   90.00
#
_symmetry.space_group_name_H-M   'P 1'
#
loop_
_entity.id
_entity.type
_entity.pdbx_description
1 polymer ?
#
loop_
_entity_poly.entity_id
_entity_poly.type
_entity_poly.pdbx_seq_one_letter_code
_entity_poly.pdbx_strand_id
1 'polypeptide(L)' 'MTFTSRDLRDQIITATDASDGEYNIDAILDEIIEEHGAVDIDTLDTGEFWAIVGKHAVA' A
#
# COMPACT_ATOMS: atom_id res chain seq x y z
N MET A 1 18.73 -1.33 9.09
CA MET A 1 17.38 -1.87 9.32
C MET A 1 16.81 -2.08 7.93
N THR A 2 16.54 -3.32 7.53
CA THR A 2 16.06 -3.62 6.17
C THR A 2 14.56 -3.41 6.16
N PHE A 3 14.06 -2.51 5.31
CA PHE A 3 12.64 -2.38 5.10
C PHE A 3 12.11 -3.69 4.51
N THR A 4 11.08 -4.26 5.11
CA THR A 4 10.55 -5.57 4.69
C THR A 4 9.17 -5.42 4.07
N SER A 5 8.77 -6.37 3.24
CA SER A 5 7.40 -6.45 2.73
C SER A 5 6.34 -6.54 3.83
N ARG A 6 6.74 -7.01 5.03
CA ARG A 6 5.87 -7.01 6.21
C ARG A 6 5.67 -5.59 6.77
N ASP A 7 6.72 -4.79 6.85
CA ASP A 7 6.60 -3.37 7.26
C ASP A 7 5.71 -2.61 6.29
N LEU A 8 5.92 -2.80 4.98
CA LEU A 8 5.08 -2.20 3.94
C LEU A 8 3.60 -2.59 4.12
N ARG A 9 3.33 -3.89 4.29
CA ARG A 9 1.97 -4.40 4.50
C ARG A 9 1.30 -3.76 5.72
N ASP A 10 2.01 -3.65 6.84
CA ASP A 10 1.48 -3.08 8.09
C ASP A 10 1.12 -1.59 7.92
N GLN A 11 1.95 -0.84 7.19
CA GLN A 11 1.68 0.56 6.85
C GLN A 11 0.46 0.71 5.93
N ILE A 12 0.35 -0.12 4.88
CA ILE A 12 -0.80 -0.13 3.99
C ILE A 12 -2.07 -0.42 4.79
N ILE A 13 -2.06 -1.45 5.64
CA ILE A 13 -3.21 -1.80 6.50
C ILE A 13 -3.60 -0.59 7.36
N THR A 14 -2.64 0.01 8.06
CA THR A 14 -2.90 1.17 8.93
C THR A 14 -3.48 2.36 8.15
N ALA A 15 -2.98 2.63 6.94
CA ALA A 15 -3.48 3.70 6.09
C ALA A 15 -4.90 3.41 5.57
N THR A 16 -5.17 2.17 5.16
CA THR A 16 -6.50 1.74 4.68
C THR A 16 -7.52 1.57 5.79
N ASP A 17 -7.11 1.23 7.02
CA ASP A 17 -7.98 1.09 8.20
C ASP A 17 -8.59 2.44 8.60
N ALA A 18 -7.85 3.53 8.37
CA ALA A 18 -8.37 4.89 8.53
C ALA A 18 -9.36 5.31 7.42
N SER A 19 -9.48 4.52 6.35
CA SER A 19 -10.35 4.80 5.19
C SER A 19 -11.59 3.91 5.23
N ASP A 20 -12.75 4.48 4.87
CA ASP A 20 -14.01 3.74 4.78
C ASP A 20 -14.00 2.92 3.46
N GLY A 21 -13.69 1.62 3.55
CA GLY A 21 -13.70 0.72 2.39
C GLY A 21 -13.05 -0.63 2.67
N GLU A 22 -13.34 -1.61 1.81
CA GLU A 22 -12.63 -2.88 1.79
C GLU A 22 -11.54 -2.81 0.71
N TYR A 23 -10.29 -3.13 1.05
CA TYR A 23 -9.16 -2.98 0.14
C TYR A 23 -8.39 -4.28 0.04
N ASN A 24 -7.97 -4.65 -1.17
CA ASN A 24 -7.13 -5.83 -1.36
C ASN A 24 -5.67 -5.50 -1.07
N ILE A 25 -5.29 -5.58 0.21
CA ILE A 25 -3.95 -5.24 0.70
C ILE A 25 -2.85 -6.07 0.00
N ASP A 26 -3.08 -7.35 -0.26
CA ASP A 26 -2.10 -8.20 -0.94
C ASP A 26 -1.87 -7.73 -2.39
N ALA A 27 -2.92 -7.32 -3.11
CA ALA A 27 -2.78 -6.78 -4.47
C ALA A 27 -2.09 -5.40 -4.49
N ILE A 28 -2.42 -4.53 -3.53
CA ILE A 28 -1.78 -3.21 -3.37
C ILE A 28 -0.29 -3.40 -3.06
N LEU A 29 0.03 -4.31 -2.15
CA LEU A 29 1.41 -4.64 -1.77
C LEU A 29 2.21 -5.16 -2.97
N ASP A 30 1.63 -6.08 -3.76
CA ASP A 30 2.29 -6.64 -4.93
C ASP A 30 2.58 -5.55 -5.97
N GLU A 31 1.59 -4.70 -6.31
CA GLU A 31 1.77 -3.59 -7.27
C GLU A 31 2.85 -2.60 -6.81
N ILE A 32 2.87 -2.23 -5.51
CA ILE A 32 3.92 -1.34 -4.97
C ILE A 32 5.30 -1.99 -5.05
N ILE A 33 5.41 -3.29 -4.74
CA ILE A 33 6.69 -4.01 -4.81
C ILE A 33 7.15 -4.17 -6.26
N GLU A 34 6.24 -4.40 -7.20
CA GLU A 34 6.56 -4.52 -8.62
C GLU A 34 7.01 -3.19 -9.23
N GLU A 35 6.34 -2.07 -8.91
CA GLU A 35 6.66 -0.76 -9.49
C GLU A 35 7.83 -0.06 -8.77
N HIS A 36 7.87 -0.11 -7.44
CA HIS A 36 8.81 0.67 -6.62
C HIS A 36 9.78 -0.18 -5.80
N GLY A 37 9.47 -1.46 -5.59
CA GLY A 37 10.18 -2.33 -4.68
C GLY A 37 9.64 -2.27 -3.25
N ALA A 38 10.28 -2.97 -2.33
CA ALA A 38 9.95 -2.91 -0.90
C ALA A 38 10.44 -1.57 -0.29
N VAL A 39 9.69 -0.50 -0.55
CA VAL A 39 9.93 0.86 -0.06
C VAL A 39 8.83 1.29 0.92
N ASP A 40 9.10 2.30 1.72
CA ASP A 40 8.16 2.84 2.71
C ASP A 40 7.08 3.68 2.03
N ILE A 41 5.83 3.65 2.52
CA ILE A 41 4.74 4.40 1.88
C ILE A 41 4.95 5.92 1.95
N ASP A 42 5.73 6.40 2.93
CA ASP A 42 6.09 7.81 3.07
C ASP A 42 7.10 8.25 1.98
N THR A 43 7.80 7.29 1.36
CA THR A 43 8.66 7.57 0.20
C THR A 43 7.90 7.64 -1.12
N LEU A 44 6.69 7.07 -1.16
CA LEU A 44 5.78 7.18 -2.29
C LEU A 44 5.04 8.52 -2.21
N ASP A 45 4.71 9.08 -3.37
CA ASP A 45 3.80 10.21 -3.38
C ASP A 45 2.44 9.77 -2.86
N THR A 46 1.87 10.53 -1.92
CA THR A 46 0.58 10.19 -1.32
C THR A 46 -0.51 10.02 -2.38
N GLY A 47 -0.52 10.84 -3.44
CA GLY A 47 -1.48 10.71 -4.53
C GLY A 47 -1.30 9.44 -5.35
N GLU A 48 -0.06 9.03 -5.59
CA GLU A 48 0.29 7.79 -6.29
C GLU A 48 -0.13 6.55 -5.47
N PHE A 49 0.19 6.55 -4.17
CA PHE A 49 -0.23 5.52 -3.25
C PHE A 49 -1.77 5.35 -3.25
N TRP A 50 -2.51 6.45 -3.06
CA TRP A 50 -3.98 6.39 -3.07
C TRP A 50 -4.56 6.03 -4.43
N ALA A 51 -3.87 6.33 -5.54
CA ALA A 51 -4.27 5.87 -6.86
C ALA A 51 -4.17 4.35 -6.99
N ILE A 52 -3.09 3.73 -6.49
CA ILE A 52 -2.92 2.28 -6.45
C ILE A 52 -3.98 1.65 -5.53
N VAL A 53 -4.12 2.16 -4.30
CA VAL A 53 -5.13 1.69 -3.33
C VAL A 53 -6.54 1.76 -3.92
N GLY A 54 -6.87 2.86 -4.59
CA GLY A 54 -8.18 3.06 -5.22
C GLY A 54 -8.48 2.11 -6.38
N LYS A 55 -7.46 1.67 -7.15
CA LYS A 55 -7.64 0.64 -8.19
C LYS A 55 -8.01 -0.72 -7.60
N HIS A 56 -7.49 -1.03 -6.41
CA HIS A 56 -7.66 -2.30 -5.70
C HIS A 56 -8.71 -2.24 -4.59
N ALA A 57 -9.55 -1.20 -4.58
CA ALA A 57 -10.71 -1.12 -3.71
C ALA A 57 -11.71 -2.22 -4.09
N VAL A 58 -12.13 -2.99 -3.10
CA VAL A 58 -13.15 -4.04 -3.21
C VAL A 58 -14.50 -3.40 -2.83
N ALA A 59 -15.47 -3.50 -3.73
CA ALA A 59 -16.80 -2.89 -3.59
C ALA A 59 -17.79 -3.79 -2.83
#